data_AF-A0A0V0GDL6-F1
#
_entry.id   AF-A0A0V0GDL6-F1
#
_cell.length_a   1.000
_cell.length_b   1.000
_cell.length_c   1.000
_cell.angle_alpha   90.00
_cell.angle_beta   90.00
_cell.angle_gamma   90.00
#
_symmetry.space_group_name_H-M   'P 1'
#
loop_
_entity.id
_entity.type
_entity.pdbx_description
1 polymer ?
#
loop_
_entity_poly.entity_id
_entity_poly.type
_entity_poly.pdbx_seq_one_letter_code
_entity_poly.pdbx_strand_id
1 'polypeptide(L)'
;MELLLLLLILNNIIRPEATISPIVHTTTPLPTPYQPSWDSLDQRPLPVWFDKVKVGIFIHWGVYSVPSFGSEWFWIDWKAKPSPSKSQQILINKFMKKNYKPGFSYQDFAKDFTAEFYNATEWAEIIKKSGAKYVVL
;
A
#
# COMPACT_ATOMS: atom_id res chain seq x y z
N MET A 1 -25.07 -58.76 6.84
CA MET A 1 -24.31 -57.60 6.36
C MET A 1 -24.29 -56.51 7.44
N GLU A 2 -23.99 -56.86 8.70
CA GLU A 2 -23.92 -55.87 9.81
C GLU A 2 -22.68 -56.05 10.70
N LEU A 3 -21.99 -57.19 10.63
CA LEU A 3 -20.72 -57.41 11.34
C LEU A 3 -19.52 -56.68 10.69
N LEU A 4 -19.58 -56.37 9.40
CA LEU A 4 -18.49 -55.66 8.69
C LEU A 4 -18.49 -54.15 8.97
N LEU A 5 -19.66 -53.56 9.27
CA LEU A 5 -19.80 -52.12 9.51
C LEU A 5 -19.36 -51.74 10.93
N LEU A 6 -19.53 -52.65 11.91
CA LEU A 6 -19.07 -52.44 13.29
C LEU A 6 -17.53 -52.49 13.41
N LEU A 7 -16.86 -53.35 12.63
CA LEU A 7 -15.39 -53.46 12.62
C LEU A 7 -14.70 -52.21 12.02
N LEU A 8 -15.33 -51.56 11.04
CA LEU A 8 -14.82 -50.32 10.43
C LEU A 8 -14.95 -49.11 11.37
N ILE A 9 -15.96 -49.09 12.25
CA ILE A 9 -16.15 -48.03 13.24
C ILE A 9 -15.17 -48.20 14.42
N LEU A 10 -14.89 -49.43 14.84
CA LEU A 10 -13.93 -49.70 15.92
C LEU A 10 -12.47 -49.48 15.51
N ASN A 11 -12.11 -49.76 14.26
CA ASN A 11 -10.72 -49.58 13.78
C ASN A 11 -10.30 -48.12 13.56
N ASN A 12 -11.25 -47.16 13.56
CA ASN A 12 -10.95 -45.73 13.40
C ASN A 12 -10.85 -44.96 14.73
N ILE A 13 -11.06 -45.62 15.88
CA ILE A 13 -11.07 -44.97 17.20
C ILE A 13 -9.73 -45.13 17.93
N ILE A 14 -8.86 -46.06 17.53
CA ILE A 14 -7.52 -46.22 18.11
C ILE A 14 -6.49 -45.63 17.15
N ARG A 15 -6.24 -44.32 17.25
CA ARG A 15 -5.01 -43.73 16.70
C ARG A 15 -3.85 -44.12 17.60
N PRO A 16 -2.68 -44.51 17.06
CA PRO A 16 -1.49 -44.65 17.88
C PRO A 16 -1.20 -43.31 18.55
N GLU A 17 -0.97 -43.36 19.85
CA GLU A 17 -0.60 -42.26 20.72
C GLU A 17 0.52 -41.46 20.05
N ALA A 18 0.23 -40.20 19.69
CA ALA A 18 1.23 -39.31 19.12
C ALA A 18 2.30 -39.10 20.20
N THR A 19 3.50 -39.59 19.97
CA THR A 19 4.67 -39.27 20.77
C THR A 19 4.84 -37.75 20.79
N ILE A 20 4.57 -37.15 21.95
CA ILE A 20 4.76 -35.72 22.18
C ILE A 20 6.27 -35.47 22.19
N SER A 21 6.83 -35.06 21.06
CA SER A 21 8.19 -34.53 21.01
C SER A 21 8.28 -33.35 21.99
N PRO A 22 9.38 -33.21 22.76
CA PRO A 22 9.53 -32.08 23.66
C PRO A 22 9.42 -30.78 22.85
N ILE A 23 8.54 -29.89 23.30
CA ILE A 23 8.41 -28.54 22.75
C ILE A 23 9.73 -27.84 23.08
N VAL A 24 10.64 -27.82 22.11
CA VAL A 24 11.82 -26.94 22.17
C VAL A 24 11.27 -25.52 22.01
N HIS A 25 11.11 -24.83 23.14
CA HIS A 25 10.95 -23.39 23.13
C HIS A 25 12.27 -22.80 22.64
N THR A 26 12.38 -22.58 21.33
CA THR A 26 13.41 -21.69 20.77
C THR A 26 13.07 -20.30 21.25
N THR A 27 13.69 -19.89 22.36
CA THR A 27 13.70 -18.49 22.79
C THR A 27 14.38 -17.70 21.67
N THR A 28 13.59 -17.12 20.77
CA THR A 28 14.12 -16.24 19.73
C THR A 28 14.70 -15.04 20.48
N PRO A 29 16.01 -14.76 20.38
CA PRO A 29 16.58 -13.59 21.01
C PRO A 29 15.81 -12.36 20.52
N LEU A 30 15.48 -11.46 21.44
CA LEU A 30 14.83 -10.20 21.08
C LEU A 30 15.68 -9.50 20.01
N PRO A 31 15.09 -8.98 18.93
CA PRO A 31 15.85 -8.34 17.87
C PRO A 31 16.70 -7.22 18.47
N THR A 32 18.02 -7.28 18.29
CA THR A 32 18.89 -6.16 18.63
C THR A 32 18.42 -4.94 17.83
N PRO A 33 18.16 -3.79 18.47
CA PRO A 33 17.78 -2.59 17.76
C PRO A 33 18.83 -2.21 16.70
N TYR A 34 18.36 -1.85 15.51
CA TYR A 34 19.24 -1.36 14.44
C TYR A 34 19.98 -0.10 14.88
N GLN A 35 21.26 -0.01 14.54
CA GLN A 35 22.06 1.19 14.70
C GLN A 35 21.92 2.09 13.45
N PRO A 36 22.12 3.41 13.56
CA PRO A 36 22.05 4.34 12.42
C PRO A 36 23.32 4.26 11.55
N SER A 37 23.72 3.05 11.15
CA SER A 37 24.84 2.77 10.26
C SER A 37 24.42 1.79 9.16
N TRP A 38 25.05 1.88 7.98
CA TRP A 38 24.75 1.00 6.85
C TRP A 38 24.98 -0.47 7.20
N ASP A 39 26.10 -0.79 7.86
CA ASP A 39 26.42 -2.16 8.30
C ASP A 39 25.31 -2.79 9.14
N SER A 40 24.58 -2.00 9.94
CA SER A 40 23.45 -2.49 10.73
C SER A 40 22.15 -2.55 9.92
N LEU A 41 21.86 -1.51 9.12
CA LEU A 41 20.61 -1.41 8.36
C LEU A 41 20.54 -2.39 7.19
N ASP A 42 21.67 -2.77 6.60
CA ASP A 42 21.72 -3.71 5.47
C ASP A 42 21.54 -5.17 5.92
N GLN A 43 21.62 -5.44 7.23
CA GLN A 43 21.26 -6.74 7.82
C GLN A 43 19.74 -6.95 7.92
N ARG A 44 18.91 -5.95 7.56
CA ARG A 44 17.45 -6.06 7.60
C ARG A 44 16.96 -7.09 6.58
N PRO A 45 16.36 -8.22 7.00
CA PRO A 45 15.78 -9.15 6.05
C PRO A 45 14.55 -8.54 5.39
N LEU A 46 14.27 -8.93 4.15
CA LEU A 46 13.00 -8.62 3.50
C LEU A 46 11.85 -9.24 4.33
N PRO A 47 10.83 -8.47 4.75
CA PRO A 47 9.72 -9.03 5.49
C PRO A 47 9.02 -10.13 4.71
N VAL A 48 8.84 -11.30 5.33
CA VAL A 48 8.28 -12.50 4.68
C VAL A 48 6.89 -12.24 4.08
N TRP A 49 6.08 -11.39 4.72
CA TRP A 49 4.76 -11.04 4.17
C TRP A 49 4.90 -10.26 2.85
N PHE A 50 5.87 -9.34 2.76
CA PHE A 50 6.07 -8.50 1.57
C PHE A 50 6.59 -9.35 0.42
N ASP A 51 7.49 -10.29 0.69
CA ASP A 51 7.91 -11.24 -0.34
C ASP A 51 6.74 -12.12 -0.78
N LYS A 52 5.88 -12.60 0.12
CA LYS A 52 4.73 -13.44 -0.27
C LYS A 52 3.71 -12.70 -1.13
N VAL A 53 3.52 -11.40 -0.93
CA VAL A 53 2.53 -10.63 -1.66
C VAL A 53 3.14 -10.02 -2.93
N LYS A 54 2.56 -10.31 -4.09
CA LYS A 54 3.16 -9.93 -5.39
C LYS A 54 2.53 -8.71 -6.04
N VAL A 55 1.36 -8.27 -5.54
CA VAL A 55 0.60 -7.16 -6.11
C VAL A 55 0.15 -6.21 -5.00
N GLY A 56 0.40 -4.92 -5.20
CA GLY A 56 -0.09 -3.82 -4.38
C GLY A 56 -0.56 -2.66 -5.25
N ILE A 57 -1.22 -1.69 -4.63
CA ILE A 57 -1.73 -0.47 -5.27
C ILE A 57 -1.06 0.75 -4.64
N PHE A 58 -0.58 1.67 -5.47
CA PHE A 58 -0.07 2.96 -5.03
C PHE A 58 -0.95 4.08 -5.60
N ILE A 59 -1.37 5.01 -4.74
CA ILE A 59 -2.29 6.08 -5.06
C ILE A 59 -1.56 7.41 -5.01
N HIS A 60 -1.53 8.15 -6.11
CA HIS A 60 -1.06 9.54 -6.14
C HIS A 60 -2.27 10.46 -5.99
N TRP A 61 -2.56 10.89 -4.76
CA TRP A 61 -3.68 11.76 -4.48
C TRP A 61 -3.30 12.86 -3.47
N GLY A 62 -3.56 14.11 -3.84
CA GLY A 62 -3.25 15.26 -3.00
C GLY A 62 -3.74 16.57 -3.61
N VAL A 63 -3.20 17.70 -3.14
CA VAL A 63 -3.61 19.04 -3.61
C VAL A 63 -3.43 19.20 -5.14
N TYR A 64 -2.43 18.56 -5.74
CA TYR A 64 -2.24 18.56 -7.19
C TYR A 64 -3.40 17.90 -7.97
N SER A 65 -4.22 17.08 -7.32
CA SER A 65 -5.39 16.45 -7.93
C SER A 65 -6.57 17.43 -8.06
N VAL A 66 -6.61 18.52 -7.28
CA VAL A 66 -7.69 19.54 -7.33
C VAL A 66 -7.90 20.12 -8.73
N PRO A 67 -6.87 20.62 -9.44
CA PRO A 67 -7.05 21.12 -10.80
C PRO A 67 -7.42 20.02 -11.81
N SER A 68 -7.20 18.73 -11.49
CA SER A 68 -7.46 17.58 -12.36
C SER A 68 -6.90 17.77 -13.78
N PHE A 69 -5.69 18.35 -13.86
CA PHE A 69 -5.06 18.72 -15.12
C PHE A 69 -3.55 18.46 -15.02
N GLY A 70 -2.95 17.90 -16.07
CA GLY A 70 -1.53 17.55 -16.07
C GLY A 70 -1.26 16.27 -15.27
N SER A 71 -0.35 16.35 -14.30
CA SER A 71 0.09 15.22 -13.46
C SER A 71 0.38 15.68 -12.02
N GLU A 72 0.86 14.77 -11.17
CA GLU A 72 1.32 15.08 -9.81
C GLU A 72 2.45 16.12 -9.77
N TRP A 73 3.16 16.30 -10.89
CA TRP A 73 4.21 17.31 -11.07
C TRP A 73 3.66 18.72 -11.38
N PHE A 74 2.34 18.92 -11.36
CA PHE A 74 1.69 20.18 -11.72
C PHE A 74 2.40 21.42 -11.19
N TRP A 75 2.79 21.41 -9.91
CA TRP A 75 3.47 22.55 -9.30
C TRP A 75 4.82 22.87 -9.94
N ILE A 76 5.68 21.86 -10.15
CA ILE A 76 7.01 22.12 -10.71
C ILE A 76 6.87 22.55 -12.18
N ASP A 77 6.00 21.89 -12.94
CA ASP A 77 5.81 22.21 -14.34
C ASP A 77 5.22 23.61 -14.52
N TRP A 78 4.39 24.05 -13.58
CA TRP A 78 3.85 25.40 -13.56
C TRP A 78 4.86 26.46 -13.12
N LYS A 79 5.57 26.23 -12.01
CA LYS A 79 6.30 27.29 -11.29
C LYS A 79 7.81 27.30 -11.51
N ALA A 80 8.42 26.16 -11.84
CA ALA A 80 9.87 26.10 -11.99
C ALA A 80 10.38 26.90 -13.19
N LYS A 81 11.60 27.43 -13.05
CA LYS A 81 12.30 28.24 -14.05
C LYS A 81 13.77 27.77 -14.14
N PRO A 82 14.17 27.01 -15.18
CA PRO A 82 13.30 26.46 -16.22
C PRO A 82 12.36 25.38 -15.67
N SER A 83 11.20 25.18 -16.31
CA SER A 83 10.37 24.01 -16.02
C SER A 83 11.02 22.73 -16.59
N PRO A 84 10.92 21.59 -15.89
CA PRO A 84 11.33 20.28 -16.41
C PRO A 84 10.64 19.94 -17.74
N SER A 85 9.41 20.43 -17.94
CA SER A 85 8.64 20.25 -19.17
C SER A 85 8.06 21.56 -19.68
N LYS A 86 8.73 22.17 -20.65
CA LYS A 86 8.27 23.44 -21.29
C LYS A 86 6.89 23.31 -21.94
N SER A 87 6.59 22.17 -22.56
CA SER A 87 5.28 21.94 -23.19
C SER A 87 4.16 21.90 -22.14
N GLN A 88 4.38 21.19 -21.03
CA GLN A 88 3.42 21.16 -19.92
C GLN A 88 3.27 22.55 -19.28
N GLN A 89 4.36 23.29 -19.10
CA GLN A 89 4.30 24.65 -18.58
C GLN A 89 3.40 25.56 -19.43
N ILE A 90 3.47 25.46 -20.76
CA ILE A 90 2.62 26.24 -21.67
C ILE A 90 1.15 25.86 -21.49
N LEU A 91 0.84 24.55 -21.45
CA LEU A 91 -0.53 24.05 -21.28
C LEU A 91 -1.11 24.44 -19.92
N ILE A 92 -0.35 24.27 -18.84
CA ILE A 92 -0.76 24.62 -17.48
C ILE A 92 -0.97 26.13 -17.36
N ASN A 93 -0.08 26.97 -17.90
CA ASN A 93 -0.29 28.43 -17.87
C ASN A 93 -1.56 28.85 -18.61
N LYS A 94 -1.86 28.22 -19.75
CA LYS A 94 -3.12 28.46 -20.49
C LYS A 94 -4.34 28.02 -19.67
N PHE A 95 -4.26 26.85 -19.04
CA PHE A 95 -5.31 26.33 -18.16
C PHE A 95 -5.53 27.24 -16.95
N MET A 96 -4.46 27.69 -16.28
CA MET A 96 -4.54 28.57 -15.12
C MET A 96 -5.15 29.93 -15.48
N LYS A 97 -4.71 30.54 -16.59
CA LYS A 97 -5.26 31.82 -17.07
C LYS A 97 -6.75 31.73 -17.44
N LYS A 98 -7.21 30.58 -17.92
CA LYS A 98 -8.61 30.38 -18.32
C LYS A 98 -9.55 30.13 -17.14
N ASN A 99 -9.10 29.39 -16.13
CA ASN A 99 -9.98 28.84 -15.08
C ASN A 99 -9.80 29.50 -13.71
N TYR A 100 -8.70 30.21 -13.47
CA TYR A 100 -8.38 30.79 -12.16
C TYR A 100 -8.08 32.28 -12.27
N LYS A 101 -8.42 33.01 -11.20
CA LYS A 101 -8.21 34.47 -11.14
C LYS A 101 -6.72 34.82 -11.25
N PRO A 102 -6.38 36.01 -11.77
CA PRO A 102 -5.02 36.53 -11.68
C PRO A 102 -4.51 36.51 -10.24
N GLY A 103 -3.23 36.15 -10.05
CA GLY A 103 -2.60 36.05 -8.74
C GLY A 103 -2.85 34.74 -7.98
N PHE A 104 -3.61 33.80 -8.53
CA PHE A 104 -3.81 32.48 -7.91
C PHE A 104 -2.47 31.75 -7.66
N SER A 105 -2.30 31.27 -6.42
CA SER A 105 -1.14 30.49 -5.98
C SER A 105 -1.45 28.99 -6.01
N TYR A 106 -0.42 28.14 -5.94
CA TYR A 106 -0.67 26.69 -5.83
C TYR A 106 -1.31 26.32 -4.48
N GLN A 107 -0.94 27.04 -3.43
CA GLN A 107 -1.47 26.87 -2.08
C GLN A 107 -2.97 27.18 -2.02
N ASP A 108 -3.47 28.06 -2.89
CA ASP A 108 -4.89 28.39 -2.96
C ASP A 108 -5.77 27.18 -3.31
N PHE A 109 -5.20 26.13 -3.92
CA PHE A 109 -5.89 24.86 -4.15
C PHE A 109 -6.17 24.07 -2.87
N ALA A 110 -5.41 24.27 -1.79
CA ALA A 110 -5.50 23.45 -0.58
C ALA A 110 -6.89 23.54 0.07
N LYS A 111 -7.54 24.71 0.01
CA LYS A 111 -8.90 24.90 0.53
C LYS A 111 -9.97 24.10 -0.23
N ASP A 112 -9.68 23.76 -1.49
CA ASP A 112 -10.60 23.05 -2.39
C ASP A 112 -10.30 21.54 -2.42
N PHE A 113 -9.22 21.08 -1.76
CA PHE A 113 -8.95 19.66 -1.54
C PHE A 113 -9.79 19.14 -0.36
N THR A 114 -11.10 19.07 -0.55
CA THR A 114 -12.06 18.74 0.52
C THR A 114 -12.24 17.24 0.74
N ALA A 115 -11.92 16.41 -0.26
CA ALA A 115 -12.18 14.98 -0.25
C ALA A 115 -13.65 14.62 0.06
N GLU A 116 -14.60 15.45 -0.39
CA GLU A 116 -16.02 15.37 0.01
C GLU A 116 -16.68 14.01 -0.22
N PHE A 117 -16.30 13.30 -1.29
CA PHE A 117 -16.81 11.97 -1.62
C PHE A 117 -15.86 10.82 -1.25
N TYR A 118 -14.81 11.09 -0.48
CA TYR A 118 -13.85 10.06 -0.08
C TYR A 118 -14.46 9.11 0.94
N ASN A 119 -14.44 7.81 0.61
CA ASN A 119 -14.84 6.74 1.51
C ASN A 119 -13.72 5.70 1.61
N ALA A 120 -13.02 5.70 2.74
CA ALA A 120 -11.90 4.79 3.00
C ALA A 120 -12.31 3.31 2.95
N THR A 121 -13.51 2.98 3.43
CA THR A 121 -14.03 1.60 3.41
C THR A 121 -14.28 1.13 1.99
N GLU A 122 -14.93 1.95 1.17
CA GLU A 122 -15.18 1.62 -0.24
C GLU A 122 -13.86 1.39 -1.00
N TRP A 123 -12.87 2.26 -0.79
CA TRP A 123 -11.55 2.11 -1.39
C TRP A 123 -10.87 0.82 -0.95
N ALA A 124 -10.83 0.54 0.35
CA ALA A 124 -10.23 -0.68 0.89
C ALA A 124 -10.93 -1.94 0.34
N GLU A 125 -12.25 -1.91 0.21
CA GLU A 125 -13.01 -3.01 -0.38
C GLU A 125 -12.67 -3.24 -1.86
N ILE A 126 -12.64 -2.19 -2.68
CA ILE A 126 -12.32 -2.28 -4.11
C ILE A 126 -10.89 -2.77 -4.30
N ILE A 127 -9.93 -2.24 -3.53
CA ILE A 127 -8.53 -2.65 -3.54
C ILE A 127 -8.39 -4.12 -3.12
N LYS A 128 -9.12 -4.57 -2.09
CA LYS A 128 -9.14 -5.98 -1.70
C LYS A 128 -9.73 -6.86 -2.81
N LYS A 129 -10.82 -6.42 -3.45
CA LYS A 129 -11.50 -7.13 -4.55
C LYS A 129 -10.63 -7.22 -5.81
N SER A 130 -9.72 -6.28 -6.04
CA SER A 130 -8.74 -6.36 -7.16
C SER A 130 -7.67 -7.45 -6.96
N GLY A 131 -7.54 -7.99 -5.74
CA GLY A 131 -6.54 -8.99 -5.39
C GLY A 131 -5.24 -8.41 -4.83
N ALA A 132 -5.09 -7.08 -4.83
CA ALA A 132 -3.97 -6.41 -4.18
C ALA A 132 -3.91 -6.74 -2.68
N LYS A 133 -2.69 -6.84 -2.15
CA LYS A 133 -2.43 -7.27 -0.77
C LYS A 133 -1.76 -6.21 0.09
N TYR A 134 -1.37 -5.10 -0.51
CA TYR A 134 -0.93 -3.90 0.20
C TYR A 134 -1.33 -2.65 -0.60
N VAL A 135 -1.45 -1.53 0.11
CA VAL A 135 -1.73 -0.22 -0.46
C VAL A 135 -0.75 0.81 0.11
N VAL A 136 -0.31 1.74 -0.73
CA VAL A 136 0.45 2.92 -0.36
C VAL A 136 -0.33 4.14 -0.85
N LEU A 137 -0.35 5.20 -0.04
CA LEU A 137 -0.94 6.50 -0.35
C LEU A 137 0.17 7.56 -0.32
#